data_AF-A0A517T937-F1
#
_entry.id   AF-A0A517T937-F1
#
_cell.length_a   1.000
_cell.length_b   1.000
_cell.length_c   1.000
_cell.angle_alpha   90.00
_cell.angle_beta   90.00
_cell.angle_gamma   90.00
#
_symmetry.space_group_name_H-M   'P 1'
#
loop_
_entity.id
_entity.type
_entity.pdbx_description
1 polymer ?
#
loop_
_entity_poly.entity_id
_entity_poly.type
_entity_poly.pdbx_seq_one_letter_code
_entity_poly.pdbx_strand_id
1 'polypeptide(L)'
;MTVGRRIPKYRHYKPKNLGVVRIEGNEHYLGKYDSAASWEKYHRLIAEWISRDGTPETNSRPTDERRQLSISQVMLKYLTFARNYYVRD
;
A
#
# COMPACT_ATOMS: atom_id res chain seq x y z
N MET A 1 4.39 -14.56 11.58
CA MET A 1 4.63 -13.52 12.60
C MET A 1 3.71 -12.35 12.29
N THR A 2 2.56 -12.27 12.93
CA THR A 2 1.54 -11.24 12.66
C THR A 2 2.07 -9.92 13.20
N VAL A 3 2.51 -9.02 12.32
CA VAL A 3 3.02 -7.71 12.71
C VAL A 3 1.84 -6.93 13.27
N GLY A 4 1.75 -6.81 14.60
CA GLY A 4 0.74 -6.00 15.27
C GLY A 4 0.79 -4.60 14.68
N ARG A 5 -0.30 -4.20 14.02
CA ARG A 5 -0.36 -2.98 13.22
C ARG A 5 -0.16 -1.77 14.12
N ARG A 6 1.00 -1.12 14.01
CA ARG A 6 1.31 0.09 14.78
C ARG A 6 0.60 1.28 14.15
N ILE A 7 -0.30 1.91 14.92
CA ILE A 7 -0.93 3.16 14.52
C ILE A 7 0.18 4.20 14.25
N PRO A 8 0.20 4.84 13.07
CA PRO A 8 1.14 5.89 12.73
C PRO A 8 1.13 6.99 13.80
N LYS A 9 2.29 7.29 14.38
CA LYS A 9 2.37 8.31 15.44
C LYS A 9 2.34 9.72 14.86
N TYR A 10 1.52 10.58 15.47
CA TYR A 10 1.63 12.02 15.30
C TYR A 10 2.99 12.51 15.81
N ARG A 11 3.67 13.34 15.01
CA ARG A 11 5.01 13.88 15.29
C ARG A 11 5.01 15.40 15.14
N HIS A 12 5.93 16.03 15.87
CA HIS A 12 6.20 17.46 15.76
C HIS A 12 7.34 17.73 14.80
N TYR A 13 7.04 18.44 13.72
CA TYR A 13 8.04 19.05 12.86
C TYR A 13 8.44 20.43 13.40
N LYS A 14 9.47 20.42 14.27
CA LYS A 14 10.01 21.60 14.96
C LYS A 14 10.35 22.79 14.04
N PRO A 15 10.95 22.62 12.85
CA PRO A 15 11.42 23.75 12.04
C PRO A 15 10.32 24.72 11.62
N LYS A 16 9.08 24.21 11.44
CA LYS A 16 7.92 25.01 11.00
C LYS A 16 6.75 24.94 11.99
N ASN A 17 6.96 24.35 13.16
CA ASN A 17 5.90 24.07 14.14
C ASN A 17 4.67 23.37 13.53
N LEU A 18 4.90 22.35 12.72
CA LEU A 18 3.84 21.61 12.05
C LEU A 18 3.64 20.22 12.66
N GLY A 19 2.40 19.73 12.68
CA GLY A 19 2.09 18.33 12.89
C GLY A 19 2.40 17.52 11.64
N VAL A 20 3.08 16.37 11.80
CA VAL A 20 3.40 15.45 10.72
C VAL A 20 3.08 14.02 11.12
N VAL A 21 2.55 13.22 10.20
CA VAL A 21 2.36 11.77 10.38
C VAL A 21 2.99 11.03 9.21
N ARG A 22 3.68 9.92 9.50
CA ARG A 22 4.32 9.09 8.47
C ARG A 22 3.50 7.84 8.21
N ILE A 23 2.94 7.73 7.00
CA ILE A 23 2.06 6.65 6.56
C ILE A 23 2.68 6.04 5.31
N GLU A 24 2.92 4.73 5.30
CA GLU A 24 3.47 4.00 4.13
C GLU A 24 4.74 4.62 3.52
N GLY A 25 5.60 5.20 4.37
CA GLY A 25 6.84 5.85 3.93
C GLY A 25 6.68 7.32 3.51
N ASN A 26 5.46 7.82 3.36
CA ASN A 26 5.13 9.21 3.01
C ASN A 26 4.88 10.06 4.27
N GLU A 27 5.30 11.33 4.22
CA GLU A 27 5.11 12.29 5.31
C GLU A 27 3.94 13.23 5.00
N HIS A 28 2.90 13.21 5.84
CA HIS A 28 1.72 14.06 5.70
C HIS A 28 1.77 15.21 6.70
N TYR A 29 1.80 16.44 6.19
CA TYR A 29 1.78 17.66 7.00
C TYR A 29 0.35 18.07 7.31
N LEU A 30 0.04 18.20 8.60
CA LEU A 30 -1.32 18.40 9.12
C LEU A 30 -1.61 19.87 9.44
N GLY A 31 -0.63 20.76 9.27
CA GLY A 31 -0.71 22.16 9.69
C GLY A 31 -0.09 22.38 11.07
N LYS A 32 -0.48 23.45 11.77
CA LYS A 32 0.12 23.85 13.05
C LYS A 32 0.05 22.71 14.08
N TYR A 33 1.19 22.43 14.71
CA TYR A 33 1.31 21.40 15.74
C TYR A 33 0.33 21.68 16.90
N ASP A 34 -0.30 20.62 17.41
CA ASP A 34 -1.21 20.67 18.56
C ASP A 34 -2.44 21.59 18.38
N SER A 35 -2.85 21.84 17.14
CA SER A 35 -4.08 22.58 16.85
C SER A 35 -5.25 21.62 16.60
N ALA A 36 -6.48 22.02 16.97
CA ALA A 36 -7.69 21.23 16.72
C ALA A 36 -7.81 20.79 15.25
N ALA A 37 -7.53 21.71 14.32
CA ALA A 37 -7.52 21.42 12.89
C ALA A 37 -6.46 20.39 12.46
N SER A 38 -5.32 20.31 13.16
CA SER A 38 -4.27 19.32 12.90
C SER A 38 -4.68 17.93 13.39
N TRP A 39 -5.34 17.88 14.55
CA TRP A 39 -5.92 16.67 15.10
C TRP A 39 -7.06 16.13 14.21
N GLU A 40 -8.00 16.97 13.77
CA GLU A 40 -9.06 16.56 12.84
C GLU A 40 -8.49 15.91 11.57
N LYS A 41 -7.48 16.53 10.97
CA LYS A 41 -6.79 15.97 9.78
C LYS A 41 -6.10 14.65 10.11
N TYR A 42 -5.46 14.53 11.27
CA TYR A 42 -4.85 13.29 11.72
C TYR A 42 -5.89 12.17 11.86
N HIS A 43 -6.99 12.44 12.56
CA HIS A 43 -8.07 11.46 12.75
C HIS A 43 -8.66 11.01 11.41
N ARG A 44 -8.90 11.94 10.49
CA ARG A 44 -9.39 11.64 9.14
C ARG A 44 -8.38 10.76 8.36
N LEU A 45 -7.10 11.13 8.35
CA LEU A 45 -6.06 10.37 7.65
C LEU A 45 -5.88 8.96 8.22
N ILE A 46 -5.93 8.81 9.55
CA ILE A 46 -5.84 7.51 10.21
C ILE A 46 -7.07 6.66 9.89
N ALA A 47 -8.28 7.23 9.90
CA ALA A 47 -9.49 6.53 9.51
C ALA A 47 -9.44 6.06 8.04
N GLU A 48 -9.01 6.93 7.12
CA GLU A 48 -8.82 6.57 5.71
C GLU A 48 -7.76 5.46 5.54
N TRP A 49 -6.66 5.51 6.28
CA TRP A 49 -5.60 4.50 6.24
C TRP A 49 -6.04 3.15 6.80
N ILE A 50 -6.83 3.15 7.89
CA ILE A 50 -7.38 1.91 8.45
C ILE A 50 -8.35 1.28 7.44
N SER A 51 -9.20 2.08 6.79
CA SER A 51 -10.15 1.59 5.80
C SER A 51 -9.48 1.04 4.53
N ARG A 52 -8.44 1.71 4.01
CA ARG A 52 -7.74 1.33 2.76
C ARG A 52 -6.96 0.02 2.83
N ASP A 53 -6.47 -0.37 4.00
CA ASP A 53 -5.74 -1.64 4.18
C ASP A 53 -6.66 -2.76 4.72
N GLY A 54 -7.89 -2.45 5.14
CA GLY A 54 -8.89 -3.45 5.54
C GLY A 54 -9.48 -4.19 4.34
N THR A 55 -9.33 -3.60 3.17
CA THR A 55 -9.57 -4.20 1.88
C THR A 55 -8.22 -4.47 1.24
N PRO A 56 -7.88 -5.73 0.92
CA PRO A 56 -6.96 -6.00 -0.17
C PRO A 56 -7.66 -5.60 -1.48
N GLU A 57 -8.04 -4.33 -1.63
CA GLU A 57 -8.21 -3.76 -2.94
C GLU A 57 -6.81 -3.68 -3.51
N THR A 58 -6.49 -4.79 -4.16
CA THR A 58 -5.61 -4.89 -5.31
C THR A 58 -5.02 -3.51 -5.61
N ASN A 59 -3.72 -3.38 -5.37
CA ASN A 59 -2.91 -2.32 -5.95
C ASN A 59 -2.85 -2.55 -7.46
N SER A 60 -4.01 -2.67 -8.12
CA SER A 60 -4.24 -2.29 -9.49
C SER A 60 -4.23 -0.76 -9.50
N ARG A 61 -3.04 -0.20 -9.26
CA ARG A 61 -2.62 0.87 -10.16
C ARG A 61 -2.98 0.38 -11.56
N PRO A 62 -3.54 1.21 -12.45
CA PRO A 62 -3.45 0.95 -13.88
C PRO A 62 -1.96 1.11 -14.27
N THR A 63 -1.08 0.27 -13.73
CA THR A 63 0.28 0.11 -14.21
C THR A 63 0.15 -0.85 -15.35
N ASP A 64 -0.03 -0.28 -16.53
CA ASP A 64 0.37 -0.87 -17.77
C ASP A 64 -0.23 -2.28 -17.97
N GLU A 65 -1.43 -2.27 -18.52
CA GLU A 65 -2.20 -3.39 -19.05
C GLU A 65 -1.42 -4.21 -20.11
N ARG A 66 -0.16 -3.85 -20.37
CA ARG A 66 0.77 -4.57 -21.22
C ARG A 66 1.68 -5.46 -20.38
N ARG A 67 1.15 -6.65 -20.10
CA ARG A 67 1.94 -7.89 -19.93
C ARG A 67 2.88 -7.96 -18.71
N GLN A 68 2.37 -7.71 -17.51
CA GLN A 68 2.98 -8.34 -16.34
C GLN A 68 2.51 -9.80 -16.24
N LEU A 69 2.99 -10.65 -17.15
CA LEU A 69 2.87 -12.10 -17.01
C LEU A 69 3.65 -12.52 -15.77
N SER A 70 2.95 -12.96 -14.73
CA SER A 70 3.60 -13.57 -13.57
C SER A 70 4.38 -14.81 -14.02
N ILE A 71 5.53 -15.07 -13.41
CA ILE A 71 6.38 -16.24 -13.68
C ILE A 71 5.54 -17.54 -13.60
N SER A 72 4.61 -17.61 -12.65
CA SER A 72 3.66 -18.73 -12.52
C SER A 72 2.79 -18.91 -13.76
N GLN A 73 2.35 -17.82 -14.38
CA GLN A 73 1.53 -17.85 -15.59
C GLN A 73 2.35 -18.29 -16.82
N VAL A 74 3.63 -17.91 -16.88
CA VAL A 74 4.58 -18.42 -17.90
C VAL A 74 4.81 -19.92 -17.73
N MET A 75 5.05 -20.38 -16.50
CA MET A 75 5.24 -21.80 -16.19
C MET A 75 4.01 -22.64 -16.56
N LEU A 76 2.80 -22.18 -16.23
CA LEU A 76 1.57 -22.88 -16.60
C LEU A 76 1.38 -22.98 -18.12
N LYS A 77 1.63 -21.88 -18.86
CA LYS A 77 1.57 -21.92 -20.33
C LYS A 77 2.59 -22.88 -20.93
N TYR A 78 3.82 -22.87 -20.41
CA TYR A 78 4.86 -23.80 -20.85
C TYR A 78 4.51 -25.26 -20.55
N LEU A 79 3.97 -25.56 -19.37
CA LEU A 79 3.52 -26.90 -19.01
C LEU A 79 2.40 -27.42 -19.93
N THR A 80 1.41 -26.59 -20.25
CA THR A 80 0.35 -26.96 -21.20
C THR A 80 0.93 -27.23 -22.60
N PHE A 81 1.87 -26.40 -23.06
CA PHE A 81 2.56 -26.64 -24.32
C PHE A 81 3.37 -27.94 -24.29
N ALA A 82 4.19 -28.14 -23.25
CA ALA A 82 5.03 -29.32 -23.10
C ALA A 82 4.21 -30.63 -23.02
N ARG A 83 3.06 -30.60 -22.35
CA ARG A 83 2.13 -31.74 -22.32
C ARG A 83 1.56 -32.09 -23.68
N ASN A 84 1.39 -31.13 -24.59
CA ASN A 84 0.91 -31.40 -25.94
C ASN A 84 2.07 -31.82 -26.86
N TYR A 85 3.21 -31.12 -26.76
CA TYR A 85 4.34 -31.29 -27.68
C TYR A 85 5.25 -32.48 -27.35
N TYR A 86 5.39 -32.85 -26.07
CA TYR A 86 6.23 -33.96 -25.63
C TYR A 86 5.45 -35.20 -25.18
N VAL A 87 4.16 -35.30 -25.50
CA VAL A 87 3.47 -36.59 -25.43
C VAL A 87 4.08 -37.49 -26.49
N ARG A 88 4.84 -38.47 -26.00
CA ARG A 88 5.33 -39.61 -26.76
C ARG A 88 4.21 -40.63 -26.81
N ASP A 89 3.86 -41.10 -28.01
CA ASP A 89 3.18 -42.39 -28.19
C ASP A 89 4.09 -43.52 -27.67
#